data_AF-A0A0Q4ED73-F1
#
_entry.id   AF-A0A0Q4ED73-F1
#
_cell.length_a   1.000
_cell.length_b   1.000
_cell.length_c   1.000
_cell.angle_alpha   90.00
_cell.angle_beta   90.00
_cell.angle_gamma   90.00
#
_symmetry.space_group_name_H-M   'P 1'
#
loop_
_entity.id
_entity.type
_entity.pdbx_description
1 polymer ?
#
loop_
_entity_poly.entity_id
_entity_poly.type
_entity_poly.pdbx_seq_one_letter_code
_entity_poly.pdbx_strand_id
1 'polypeptide(L)'
;MDVYQIILYLNNSLLVICAFIGLLKYRSFKNTEKWYVYYIIFLFLIEAAAKISIKLFNVNDLGFLFPYYVAGDFLVLGILFIRKLGLSWIWYIPVALLAGFFLLDLGIIPNEVKKVISNIIIICFAGYALLMEIKNTRIDDRFMPADSLIFLYYGLSVFLFFLIRQLPKFTTEQVELIWSINNILCGFLYISMIYTFLKLKK
;
A
#
# COMPACT_ATOMS: atom_id res chain seq x y z
N MET A 1 -21.16 11.21 14.82
CA MET A 1 -19.81 10.92 14.31
C MET A 1 -19.95 9.64 13.51
N ASP A 2 -19.91 9.76 12.19
CA ASP A 2 -20.29 8.65 11.31
C ASP A 2 -19.25 7.53 11.38
N VAL A 3 -19.72 6.29 11.21
CA VAL A 3 -18.90 5.07 11.30
C VAL A 3 -17.67 5.16 10.40
N TYR A 4 -17.83 5.75 9.21
CA TYR A 4 -16.74 6.03 8.27
C TYR A 4 -15.63 6.90 8.89
N GLN A 5 -15.99 7.99 9.59
CA GLN A 5 -15.00 8.87 10.22
C GLN A 5 -14.23 8.16 11.33
N ILE A 6 -14.92 7.36 12.15
CA ILE A 6 -14.29 6.59 13.23
C ILE A 6 -13.24 5.63 12.66
N ILE A 7 -13.61 4.88 11.60
CA ILE A 7 -12.71 3.95 10.92
C ILE A 7 -11.51 4.71 10.31
N LEU A 8 -11.75 5.87 9.71
CA LEU A 8 -10.69 6.70 9.11
C LEU A 8 -9.70 7.19 10.17
N TYR A 9 -10.18 7.70 11.32
CA TYR A 9 -9.31 8.13 12.42
C TYR A 9 -8.52 6.96 13.02
N LEU A 10 -9.14 5.80 13.16
CA LEU A 10 -8.47 4.59 13.63
C LEU A 10 -7.34 4.18 12.67
N ASN A 11 -7.63 4.10 11.36
CA ASN A 11 -6.66 3.69 10.35
C ASN A 11 -5.46 4.64 10.32
N ASN A 12 -5.72 5.94 10.42
CA ASN A 12 -4.68 6.97 10.51
C ASN A 12 -3.83 6.85 11.77
N SER A 13 -4.44 6.56 12.92
CA SER A 13 -3.72 6.36 14.17
C SER A 13 -2.81 5.13 14.10
N LEU A 14 -3.30 4.03 13.51
CA LEU A 14 -2.50 2.83 13.26
C LEU A 14 -1.31 3.10 12.33
N LEU A 15 -1.52 3.87 11.25
CA LEU A 15 -0.43 4.24 10.33
C LEU A 15 0.66 5.04 11.05
N VAL A 16 0.29 6.01 11.88
CA VAL A 16 1.24 6.81 12.68
C VAL A 16 2.04 5.93 13.62
N ILE A 17 1.36 5.04 14.35
CA ILE A 17 2.01 4.10 15.28
C ILE A 17 2.97 3.18 14.51
N CYS A 18 2.53 2.65 13.36
CA CYS A 18 3.33 1.77 12.52
C CYS A 18 4.59 2.48 12.00
N ALA A 19 4.46 3.72 11.52
CA ALA A 19 5.58 4.53 11.05
C ALA A 19 6.58 4.80 12.18
N PHE A 20 6.08 5.18 13.36
CA PHE A 20 6.94 5.46 14.53
C PHE A 20 7.70 4.21 14.99
N ILE A 21 7.03 3.05 15.11
CA ILE A 21 7.68 1.79 15.47
C ILE A 21 8.71 1.37 14.42
N GLY A 22 8.37 1.51 13.12
CA GLY A 22 9.29 1.23 12.01
C GLY A 22 10.56 2.08 12.08
N LEU A 23 10.44 3.37 12.42
CA LEU A 23 11.58 4.26 12.61
C LEU A 23 12.42 3.91 13.85
N LEU A 24 11.77 3.65 14.99
CA LEU A 24 12.46 3.29 16.24
C LEU A 24 13.30 2.02 16.08
N LYS A 25 12.76 1.02 15.38
CA LYS A 25 13.43 -0.25 15.13
C LYS A 25 14.26 -0.28 13.85
N TYR A 26 14.37 0.84 13.13
CA TYR A 26 15.01 0.89 11.80
C TYR A 26 16.42 0.24 11.76
N ARG A 27 17.19 0.38 12.83
CA ARG A 27 18.54 -0.21 12.96
C ARG A 27 18.56 -1.74 13.09
N SER A 28 17.46 -2.36 13.52
CA SER A 28 17.34 -3.80 13.73
C SER A 28 16.92 -4.58 12.47
N PHE A 29 16.48 -3.88 11.42
CA PHE A 29 16.04 -4.52 10.18
C PHE A 29 17.21 -4.86 9.24
N LYS A 30 17.12 -6.01 8.58
CA LYS A 30 18.00 -6.35 7.46
C LYS A 30 17.75 -5.41 6.27
N ASN A 31 18.70 -5.33 5.34
CA ASN A 31 18.60 -4.44 4.18
C ASN A 31 17.39 -4.69 3.27
N THR A 32 16.85 -5.91 3.25
CA THR A 32 15.61 -6.25 2.55
C THR A 32 14.39 -5.75 3.35
N GLU A 33 14.37 -6.01 4.65
CA GLU A 33 13.26 -5.67 5.56
C GLU A 33 13.03 -4.17 5.72
N LYS A 34 14.08 -3.35 5.54
CA LYS A 34 13.97 -1.88 5.53
C LYS A 34 12.96 -1.35 4.51
N TRP A 35 12.68 -2.10 3.43
CA TRP A 35 11.69 -1.69 2.44
C TRP A 35 10.25 -1.72 2.96
N TYR A 36 9.93 -2.56 3.93
CA TYR A 36 8.63 -2.49 4.63
C TYR A 36 8.51 -1.18 5.41
N VAL A 37 9.60 -0.71 6.00
CA VAL A 37 9.62 0.60 6.69
C VAL A 37 9.48 1.74 5.69
N TYR A 38 10.18 1.69 4.55
CA TYR A 38 10.01 2.70 3.50
C TYR A 38 8.59 2.73 2.94
N TYR A 39 7.94 1.58 2.79
CA TYR A 39 6.55 1.48 2.39
C TYR A 39 5.62 2.21 3.36
N ILE A 40 5.74 1.93 4.66
CA ILE A 40 4.92 2.59 5.68
C ILE A 40 5.21 4.09 5.77
N ILE A 41 6.48 4.49 5.66
CA ILE A 41 6.85 5.92 5.65
C ILE A 41 6.26 6.62 4.42
N PHE A 42 6.31 5.99 3.25
CA PHE A 42 5.72 6.54 2.04
C PHE A 42 4.21 6.76 2.19
N LEU A 43 3.48 5.76 2.70
CA LEU A 43 2.05 5.89 2.99
C LEU A 43 1.76 6.98 4.03
N PHE A 44 2.61 7.11 5.05
CA PHE A 44 2.46 8.17 6.03
C PHE A 44 2.67 9.57 5.41
N LEU A 45 3.68 9.73 4.55
CA LEU A 45 3.99 11.00 3.90
C LEU A 45 2.90 11.42 2.91
N ILE A 46 2.37 10.49 2.11
CA ILE A 46 1.30 10.82 1.14
C ILE A 46 0.01 11.22 1.87
N GLU A 47 -0.32 10.54 2.96
CA GLU A 47 -1.49 10.85 3.80
C GLU A 47 -1.31 12.19 4.54
N ALA A 48 -0.11 12.47 5.03
CA ALA A 48 0.22 13.77 5.62
C ALA A 48 0.14 14.89 4.58
N ALA A 49 0.66 14.67 3.36
CA ALA A 49 0.57 15.64 2.27
C ALA A 49 -0.88 15.93 1.88
N ALA A 50 -1.74 14.91 1.82
CA ALA A 50 -3.18 15.08 1.57
C ALA A 50 -3.84 15.96 2.65
N LYS A 51 -3.59 15.67 3.93
CA LYS A 51 -4.14 16.45 5.05
C LYS A 51 -3.63 17.88 5.12
N ILE A 52 -2.34 18.10 4.85
CA ILE A 52 -1.76 19.45 4.79
C ILE A 52 -2.37 20.22 3.62
N SER A 53 -2.55 19.58 2.46
CA SER A 53 -3.16 20.21 1.28
C SER A 53 -4.59 20.67 1.56
N ILE A 54 -5.40 19.84 2.22
CA ILE A 54 -6.76 20.21 2.63
C ILE A 54 -6.73 21.31 3.70
N LYS A 55 -6.00 21.11 4.80
CA LYS A 55 -6.11 21.99 5.98
C LYS A 55 -5.36 23.32 5.86
N LEU A 56 -4.19 23.32 5.23
CA LEU A 56 -3.31 24.48 5.14
C LEU A 56 -3.54 25.26 3.85
N PHE A 57 -3.77 24.56 2.73
CA PHE A 57 -3.89 25.15 1.41
C PHE A 57 -5.35 25.22 0.90
N ASN A 58 -6.34 24.71 1.65
CA ASN A 58 -7.76 24.68 1.27
C ASN A 58 -7.98 24.12 -0.15
N VAL A 59 -7.16 23.15 -0.56
CA VAL A 59 -7.30 22.51 -1.86
C VAL A 59 -8.48 21.55 -1.79
N ASN A 60 -9.53 21.84 -2.56
CA ASN A 60 -10.76 21.04 -2.60
C ASN A 60 -10.61 19.73 -3.40
N ASP A 61 -9.64 19.66 -4.31
CA ASP A 61 -9.40 18.50 -5.16
C ASP A 61 -7.98 17.94 -4.97
N LEU A 62 -7.90 16.71 -4.46
CA LEU A 62 -6.64 15.98 -4.26
C LEU A 62 -6.24 15.13 -5.47
N GLY A 63 -6.91 15.28 -6.62
CA GLY A 63 -6.60 14.57 -7.85
C GLY A 63 -5.13 14.65 -8.25
N PHE A 64 -4.45 15.77 -7.95
CA PHE A 64 -3.01 15.94 -8.22
C PHE A 64 -2.10 15.00 -7.40
N LEU A 65 -2.51 14.56 -6.21
CA LEU A 65 -1.73 13.62 -5.39
C LEU A 65 -1.87 12.18 -5.89
N PHE A 66 -2.93 11.88 -6.64
CA PHE A 66 -3.27 10.53 -7.01
C PHE A 66 -2.17 9.86 -7.88
N PRO A 67 -1.61 10.50 -8.93
CA PRO A 67 -0.50 9.90 -9.69
C PRO A 67 0.73 9.58 -8.83
N TYR A 68 1.07 10.46 -7.88
CA TYR A 68 2.18 10.23 -6.94
C TYR A 68 1.90 9.07 -6.01
N TYR A 69 0.66 8.96 -5.51
CA TYR A 69 0.23 7.85 -4.69
C TYR A 69 0.37 6.52 -5.44
N VAL A 70 -0.20 6.41 -6.65
CA VAL A 70 -0.13 5.17 -7.44
C VAL A 70 1.30 4.80 -7.80
N ALA A 71 2.07 5.76 -8.34
CA ALA A 71 3.43 5.50 -8.80
C ALA A 71 4.38 5.15 -7.65
N GLY A 72 4.32 5.90 -6.55
CA GLY A 72 5.20 5.65 -5.39
C GLY A 72 4.85 4.36 -4.67
N ASP A 73 3.56 4.08 -4.47
CA ASP A 73 3.08 2.84 -3.86
C ASP A 73 3.56 1.61 -4.66
N PHE A 74 3.35 1.66 -5.97
CA PHE A 74 3.81 0.62 -6.89
C PHE A 74 5.33 0.45 -6.89
N LEU A 75 6.09 1.56 -6.92
CA LEU A 75 7.55 1.51 -6.96
C LEU A 75 8.14 0.93 -5.69
N VAL A 76 7.65 1.36 -4.51
CA VAL A 76 8.19 0.90 -3.23
C VAL A 76 7.88 -0.59 -3.02
N LEU A 77 6.65 -1.02 -3.29
CA LEU A 77 6.28 -2.44 -3.19
C LEU A 77 6.96 -3.30 -4.26
N GLY A 78 7.09 -2.79 -5.50
CA GLY A 78 7.81 -3.48 -6.56
C GLY A 78 9.28 -3.74 -6.19
N ILE A 79 9.97 -2.72 -5.67
CA ILE A 79 11.35 -2.87 -5.19
C ILE A 79 11.44 -3.84 -4.00
N LEU A 80 10.49 -3.76 -3.06
CA LEU A 80 10.41 -4.66 -1.91
C LEU A 80 10.36 -6.11 -2.37
N PHE A 81 9.45 -6.45 -3.28
CA PHE A 81 9.30 -7.83 -3.74
C PHE A 81 10.45 -8.29 -4.63
N ILE A 82 11.00 -7.44 -5.50
CA ILE A 82 12.21 -7.76 -6.29
C ILE A 82 13.37 -8.14 -5.37
N ARG A 83 13.62 -7.34 -4.32
CA ARG A 83 14.69 -7.61 -3.35
C ARG A 83 14.45 -8.85 -2.53
N LYS A 84 13.21 -9.03 -2.07
CA LYS A 84 12.82 -10.18 -1.25
C LYS A 84 12.96 -11.49 -2.02
N LEU A 85 12.56 -11.51 -3.28
CA LEU A 85 12.69 -12.67 -4.17
C LEU A 85 14.12 -12.91 -4.67
N GLY A 86 15.06 -12.00 -4.40
CA GLY A 86 16.43 -12.09 -4.92
C GLY A 86 16.49 -12.02 -6.45
N LEU A 87 15.55 -11.33 -7.09
CA LEU A 87 15.49 -11.21 -8.55
C LEU A 87 16.66 -10.37 -9.09
N SER A 88 17.02 -10.62 -10.34
CA SER A 88 18.12 -9.90 -11.01
C SER A 88 17.81 -8.40 -11.16
N TRP A 89 18.86 -7.59 -11.29
CA TRP A 89 18.76 -6.15 -11.49
C TRP A 89 17.84 -5.74 -12.65
N ILE A 90 17.72 -6.60 -13.66
CA ILE A 90 16.91 -6.37 -14.85
C ILE A 90 15.43 -6.10 -14.49
N TRP A 91 14.92 -6.67 -13.40
CA TRP A 91 13.53 -6.48 -12.96
C TRP A 91 13.24 -5.09 -12.40
N TYR A 92 14.25 -4.31 -11.99
CA TYR A 92 14.02 -2.92 -11.57
C TYR A 92 13.63 -2.02 -12.74
N ILE A 93 14.11 -2.32 -13.94
CA ILE A 93 13.86 -1.52 -15.15
C ILE A 93 12.35 -1.45 -15.49
N PRO A 94 11.63 -2.57 -15.68
CA PRO A 94 10.20 -2.52 -16.00
C PRO A 94 9.38 -1.91 -14.85
N VAL A 95 9.74 -2.14 -13.59
CA VAL A 95 9.05 -1.52 -12.44
C VAL A 95 9.24 0.00 -12.44
N ALA A 96 10.46 0.49 -12.66
CA ALA A 96 10.73 1.92 -12.72
C ALA A 96 10.03 2.60 -13.92
N LEU A 97 10.05 1.95 -15.10
CA LEU A 97 9.36 2.46 -16.28
C LEU A 97 7.84 2.54 -16.09
N LEU A 98 7.23 1.51 -15.52
CA LEU A 98 5.79 1.50 -15.22
C LEU A 98 5.42 2.54 -14.15
N ALA A 99 6.22 2.68 -13.10
CA ALA A 99 6.02 3.73 -12.10
C ALA A 99 6.10 5.12 -12.73
N GLY A 100 7.09 5.36 -13.60
CA GLY A 100 7.21 6.60 -14.36
C GLY A 100 6.01 6.85 -15.26
N PHE A 101 5.52 5.81 -15.94
CA PHE A 101 4.30 5.89 -16.75
C PHE A 101 3.05 6.23 -15.91
N PHE A 102 2.92 5.69 -14.69
CA PHE A 102 1.80 6.04 -13.80
C PHE A 102 1.87 7.48 -13.31
N LEU A 103 3.09 7.99 -13.06
CA LEU A 103 3.33 9.36 -12.62
C LEU A 103 2.98 10.39 -13.70
N LEU A 104 3.27 10.06 -14.97
CA LEU A 104 2.90 10.91 -16.09
C LEU A 104 1.38 10.86 -16.32
N ASP A 105 0.68 11.90 -15.87
CA ASP A 105 -0.76 12.04 -16.10
C ASP A 105 -1.06 12.53 -17.53
N LEU A 106 -0.73 11.68 -18.51
CA LEU A 106 -0.86 11.98 -19.95
C LEU A 106 -2.32 11.99 -20.45
N GLY A 107 -3.31 11.78 -19.57
CA GLY A 107 -4.74 11.72 -19.93
C GLY A 107 -5.15 10.49 -20.77
N ILE A 108 -4.21 9.61 -21.13
CA ILE A 108 -4.46 8.42 -21.97
C ILE A 108 -5.25 7.35 -21.19
N ILE A 109 -4.98 7.21 -19.89
CA ILE A 109 -5.58 6.19 -19.03
C ILE A 109 -6.12 6.87 -17.77
N PRO A 110 -7.40 6.64 -17.40
CA PRO A 110 -7.96 7.16 -16.16
C PRO A 110 -7.15 6.68 -14.95
N ASN A 111 -6.93 7.59 -14.01
CA ASN A 111 -6.15 7.34 -12.80
C ASN A 111 -6.63 6.09 -12.02
N GLU A 112 -7.94 5.87 -11.92
CA GLU A 112 -8.53 4.65 -11.34
C GLU A 112 -8.02 3.36 -11.99
N VAL A 113 -7.90 3.35 -13.32
CA VAL A 113 -7.41 2.20 -14.08
C VAL A 113 -5.93 1.96 -13.81
N LYS A 114 -5.13 3.03 -13.70
CA LYS A 114 -3.72 2.93 -13.31
C LYS A 114 -3.57 2.26 -11.94
N LYS A 115 -4.39 2.63 -10.96
CA LYS A 115 -4.39 1.99 -9.62
C LYS A 115 -4.78 0.52 -9.65
N VAL A 116 -5.77 0.16 -10.47
CA VAL A 116 -6.16 -1.25 -10.62
C VAL A 116 -5.01 -2.06 -11.24
N ILE A 117 -4.37 -1.55 -12.30
CA ILE A 117 -3.22 -2.21 -12.94
C ILE A 117 -2.07 -2.36 -11.94
N SER A 118 -1.71 -1.30 -11.20
CA SER A 118 -0.64 -1.37 -10.21
C SER A 118 -0.92 -2.42 -9.14
N ASN A 119 -2.16 -2.47 -8.65
CA ASN A 119 -2.55 -3.44 -7.62
C ASN A 119 -2.49 -4.88 -8.15
N ILE A 120 -2.93 -5.15 -9.38
CA ILE A 120 -2.82 -6.49 -10.01
C ILE A 120 -1.37 -6.95 -10.05
N ILE A 121 -0.45 -6.07 -10.47
CA ILE A 121 0.98 -6.42 -10.53
C ILE A 121 1.54 -6.68 -9.12
N ILE A 122 1.17 -5.87 -8.13
CA ILE A 122 1.56 -6.08 -6.72
C ILE A 122 1.04 -7.43 -6.21
N ILE A 123 -0.21 -7.79 -6.51
CA ILE A 123 -0.79 -9.08 -6.14
C ILE A 123 0.00 -10.23 -6.75
N CYS A 124 0.41 -10.12 -8.02
CA CYS A 124 1.25 -11.14 -8.66
C CYS A 124 2.62 -11.29 -7.97
N PHE A 125 3.27 -10.18 -7.61
CA PHE A 125 4.54 -10.21 -6.87
C PHE A 125 4.38 -10.82 -5.47
N ALA A 126 3.38 -10.37 -4.71
CA ALA A 126 3.10 -10.87 -3.37
C ALA A 126 2.73 -12.37 -3.40
N GLY A 127 1.87 -12.78 -4.33
CA GLY A 127 1.48 -14.17 -4.52
C GLY A 127 2.67 -15.06 -4.89
N TYR A 128 3.54 -14.60 -5.79
CA TYR A 128 4.75 -15.34 -6.14
C TYR A 128 5.72 -15.47 -4.96
N ALA A 129 5.90 -14.41 -4.15
CA ALA A 129 6.70 -14.46 -2.93
C ALA A 129 6.16 -15.48 -1.92
N LEU A 130 4.85 -15.47 -1.67
CA LEU A 130 4.20 -16.44 -0.77
C LEU A 130 4.33 -17.88 -1.29
N LEU A 131 4.16 -18.12 -2.59
CA LEU A 131 4.34 -19.45 -3.18
C LEU A 131 5.78 -19.94 -3.05
N MET A 132 6.77 -19.07 -3.24
CA MET A 132 8.18 -19.42 -3.09
C MET A 132 8.54 -19.74 -1.64
N GLU A 133 7.96 -19.05 -0.66
CA GLU A 133 8.13 -19.35 0.76
C GLU A 133 7.52 -20.71 1.14
N ILE A 134 6.30 -21.01 0.67
CA ILE A 134 5.65 -22.31 0.90
C ILE A 134 6.49 -23.44 0.28
N LYS A 135 7.02 -23.23 -0.93
CA LYS A 135 7.84 -24.20 -1.64
C LYS A 135 9.21 -24.42 -0.98
N ASN A 136 9.82 -23.37 -0.46
CA ASN A 136 11.15 -23.41 0.15
C ASN A 136 11.06 -23.15 1.66
N THR A 137 10.77 -24.19 2.43
CA THR A 137 10.70 -24.18 3.92
C THR A 137 11.98 -23.74 4.63
N ARG A 138 13.09 -23.49 3.90
CA ARG A 138 14.34 -22.92 4.43
C ARG A 138 14.34 -21.38 4.48
N ILE A 139 13.38 -20.72 3.84
CA ILE A 139 13.23 -19.26 3.89
C ILE A 139 12.32 -18.97 5.09
N ASP A 140 12.91 -18.88 6.29
CA ASP A 140 12.19 -18.40 7.48
C ASP A 140 12.00 -16.88 7.35
N ASP A 141 10.98 -16.48 6.58
CA ASP A 141 10.66 -15.08 6.40
C ASP A 141 9.77 -14.57 7.55
N ARG A 142 10.39 -13.73 8.38
CA ARG A 142 9.75 -13.07 9.52
C ARG A 142 8.56 -12.19 9.10
N PHE A 143 8.49 -11.82 7.81
CA PHE A 143 7.47 -10.95 7.24
C PHE A 143 6.34 -11.66 6.52
N MET A 144 6.30 -13.00 6.50
CA MET A 144 5.22 -13.78 5.86
C MET A 144 3.78 -13.29 6.23
N PRO A 145 3.47 -12.93 7.49
CA PRO A 145 2.14 -12.37 7.82
C PRO A 145 1.88 -11.00 7.19
N ALA A 146 2.91 -10.18 7.01
CA ALA A 146 2.80 -8.89 6.34
C ALA A 146 2.54 -9.09 4.85
N ASP A 147 3.25 -10.00 4.18
CA ASP A 147 3.05 -10.24 2.74
C ASP A 147 1.71 -10.88 2.43
N SER A 148 1.23 -11.77 3.30
CA SER A 148 -0.11 -12.35 3.22
C SER A 148 -1.18 -11.26 3.26
N LEU A 149 -1.01 -10.26 4.13
CA LEU A 149 -1.94 -9.14 4.24
C LEU A 149 -1.77 -8.10 3.14
N ILE A 150 -0.57 -7.92 2.58
CA ILE A 150 -0.38 -7.15 1.34
C ILE A 150 -1.17 -7.83 0.22
N PHE A 151 -0.99 -9.13 0.01
CA PHE A 151 -1.72 -9.90 -1.00
C PHE A 151 -3.24 -9.76 -0.82
N LEU A 152 -3.73 -9.94 0.41
CA LEU A 152 -5.16 -9.84 0.72
C LEU A 152 -5.70 -8.42 0.51
N TYR A 153 -5.02 -7.40 1.05
CA TYR A 153 -5.44 -6.00 0.97
C TYR A 153 -5.50 -5.54 -0.49
N TYR A 154 -4.44 -5.75 -1.26
CA TYR A 154 -4.40 -5.33 -2.67
C TYR A 154 -5.39 -6.15 -3.51
N GLY A 155 -5.51 -7.46 -3.24
CA GLY A 155 -6.49 -8.35 -3.87
C GLY A 155 -7.90 -7.83 -3.72
N LEU A 156 -8.34 -7.62 -2.47
CA LEU A 156 -9.69 -7.15 -2.19
C LEU A 156 -9.90 -5.70 -2.65
N SER A 157 -8.88 -4.84 -2.54
CA SER A 157 -8.92 -3.46 -3.05
C SER A 157 -9.27 -3.41 -4.54
N VAL A 158 -8.70 -4.29 -5.37
CA VAL A 158 -9.01 -4.33 -6.81
C VAL A 158 -10.52 -4.55 -7.03
N PHE A 159 -11.11 -5.52 -6.34
CA PHE A 159 -12.56 -5.77 -6.43
C PHE A 159 -13.38 -4.57 -5.95
N LEU A 160 -12.99 -3.92 -4.86
CA LEU A 160 -13.68 -2.74 -4.34
C LEU A 160 -13.60 -1.57 -5.33
N PHE A 161 -12.45 -1.34 -5.97
CA PHE A 161 -12.31 -0.32 -7.02
C PHE A 161 -13.15 -0.63 -8.26
N PHE A 162 -13.27 -1.90 -8.65
CA PHE A 162 -14.19 -2.29 -9.73
C PHE A 162 -15.66 -2.07 -9.36
N LEU A 163 -16.06 -2.39 -8.13
CA LEU A 163 -17.43 -2.15 -7.64
C LEU A 163 -17.75 -0.66 -7.62
N ILE A 164 -16.81 0.15 -7.11
CA ILE A 164 -16.87 1.61 -7.20
C ILE A 164 -17.01 2.00 -8.67
N ARG A 165 -16.16 1.57 -9.61
CA ARG A 165 -16.26 2.08 -11.00
C ARG A 165 -17.58 1.78 -11.72
N GLN A 166 -18.39 0.81 -11.30
CA GLN A 166 -19.72 0.53 -11.85
C GLN A 166 -20.81 1.53 -11.36
N LEU A 167 -20.40 2.75 -10.96
CA LEU A 167 -21.05 3.70 -10.05
C LEU A 167 -22.18 4.62 -10.51
N PRO A 168 -22.76 4.63 -11.73
CA PRO A 168 -23.91 5.51 -11.96
C PRO A 168 -25.15 5.23 -11.06
N LYS A 169 -25.14 4.17 -10.24
CA LYS A 169 -26.31 3.64 -9.52
C LYS A 169 -26.23 3.61 -7.98
N PHE A 170 -25.10 3.93 -7.34
CA PHE A 170 -25.00 3.84 -5.88
C PHE A 170 -25.18 5.20 -5.21
N THR A 171 -25.70 5.18 -3.97
CA THR A 171 -25.81 6.36 -3.10
C THR A 171 -24.47 6.67 -2.43
N THR A 172 -24.29 7.91 -1.96
CA THR A 172 -23.11 8.35 -1.22
C THR A 172 -22.79 7.44 -0.01
N GLU A 173 -23.82 7.00 0.71
CA GLU A 173 -23.69 6.11 1.86
C GLU A 173 -23.07 4.75 1.49
N GLN A 174 -23.43 4.21 0.32
CA GLN A 174 -22.89 2.92 -0.14
C GLN A 174 -21.42 3.07 -0.56
N VAL A 175 -21.05 4.21 -1.14
CA VAL A 175 -19.65 4.53 -1.46
C VAL A 175 -18.81 4.63 -0.19
N GLU A 176 -19.29 5.34 0.83
CA GLU A 176 -18.63 5.44 2.14
C GLU A 176 -18.47 4.08 2.82
N LEU A 177 -19.45 3.19 2.69
CA LEU A 177 -19.35 1.83 3.22
C LEU A 177 -18.26 1.01 2.50
N ILE A 178 -18.17 1.10 1.17
CA ILE A 178 -17.09 0.41 0.42
C ILE A 178 -15.71 0.96 0.83
N TRP A 179 -15.57 2.27 0.97
CA TRP A 179 -14.33 2.88 1.47
C TRP A 179 -14.02 2.47 2.91
N SER A 180 -15.03 2.30 3.75
CA SER A 180 -14.87 1.80 5.12
C SER A 180 -14.29 0.38 5.14
N ILE A 181 -14.80 -0.51 4.27
CA ILE A 181 -14.27 -1.88 4.13
C ILE A 181 -12.79 -1.84 3.73
N ASN A 182 -12.44 -0.99 2.76
CA ASN A 182 -11.05 -0.83 2.32
C ASN A 182 -10.13 -0.36 3.46
N ASN A 183 -10.58 0.61 4.26
CA ASN A 183 -9.84 1.12 5.41
C ASN A 183 -9.68 0.10 6.54
N ILE A 184 -10.66 -0.76 6.78
CA ILE A 184 -10.56 -1.85 7.76
C ILE A 184 -9.45 -2.84 7.35
N LEU A 185 -9.41 -3.22 6.07
CA LEU A 185 -8.36 -4.10 5.54
C LEU A 185 -6.97 -3.47 5.65
N CYS A 186 -6.88 -2.18 5.35
CA CYS A 186 -5.68 -1.39 5.54
C CYS A 186 -5.24 -1.38 7.02
N GLY A 187 -6.19 -1.26 7.95
CA GLY A 187 -5.93 -1.37 9.38
C GLY A 187 -5.34 -2.73 9.78
N PHE A 188 -5.86 -3.85 9.25
CA PHE A 188 -5.29 -5.17 9.48
C PHE A 188 -3.84 -5.29 8.97
N LEU A 189 -3.57 -4.72 7.79
CA LEU A 189 -2.21 -4.64 7.25
C LEU A 189 -1.27 -3.89 8.21
N TYR A 190 -1.68 -2.74 8.72
CA TYR A 190 -0.88 -1.98 9.69
C TYR A 190 -0.67 -2.72 11.01
N ILE A 191 -1.68 -3.41 11.53
CA ILE A 191 -1.55 -4.23 12.74
C ILE A 191 -0.52 -5.35 12.53
N SER A 192 -0.54 -6.02 11.38
CA SER A 192 0.43 -7.07 11.06
C SER A 192 1.85 -6.53 10.93
N MET A 193 2.03 -5.37 10.30
CA MET A 193 3.31 -4.68 10.22
C MET A 193 3.83 -4.30 11.61
N ILE A 194 2.99 -3.69 12.46
CA ILE A 194 3.32 -3.36 13.86
C ILE A 194 3.74 -4.62 14.62
N TYR A 195 2.92 -5.68 14.56
CA TYR A 195 3.22 -6.95 15.21
C TYR A 195 4.56 -7.51 14.77
N THR A 196 4.83 -7.51 13.47
CA THR A 196 6.06 -8.02 12.88
C THR A 196 7.27 -7.19 13.33
N PHE A 197 7.17 -5.86 13.26
CA PHE A 197 8.20 -4.94 13.74
C PHE A 197 8.49 -5.16 15.24
N LEU A 198 7.46 -5.32 16.07
CA LEU A 198 7.62 -5.55 17.51
C LEU A 198 8.25 -6.92 17.82
N LYS A 199 7.91 -7.96 17.06
CA LYS A 199 8.47 -9.32 17.24
C LYS A 199 9.96 -9.41 16.90
N LEU A 200 10.49 -8.49 16.09
CA LEU A 200 11.94 -8.41 15.83
C LEU A 200 12.69 -8.08 17.13
N LYS A 201 13.33 -9.10 17.72
CA LYS A 201 14.30 -8.92 18.79
C LYS A 201 15.61 -8.39 18.22
N LYS A 202 16.26 -7.52 18.99
CA LYS A 202 17.62 -7.03 18.73
C LYS A 202 18.61 -8.18 18.65
#